data_AF-A0A956PYG9-F1
#
_entry.id   AF-A0A956PYG9-F1
#
_cell.length_a   1.000
_cell.length_b   1.000
_cell.length_c   1.000
_cell.angle_alpha   90.00
_cell.angle_beta   90.00
_cell.angle_gamma   90.00
#
_symmetry.space_group_name_H-M   'P 1'
#
loop_
_entity.id
_entity.type
_entity.pdbx_description
1 polymer ?
#
loop_
_entity_poly.entity_id
_entity_poly.type
_entity_poly.pdbx_seq_one_letter_code
_entity_poly.pdbx_strand_id
1 'polypeptide(L)'
;RHRSGSLWERRFHSTHVESEAHLHSSFHYLDHNPVRARICTRADQYEWSSHRVHAFGQDSSLIHLHDCYLDLASTAEERRNRYQTQSQQYLEAWRQLVANS
;
A
#
# COMPACT_ATOMS: atom_id res chain seq x y z
N ARG A 1 -23.14 20.31 20.35
CA ARG A 1 -22.36 19.58 19.32
C ARG A 1 -22.43 20.41 18.04
N HIS A 2 -21.40 21.20 17.71
CA HIS A 2 -21.35 21.97 16.46
C HIS A 2 -20.57 21.16 15.43
N ARG A 3 -21.24 20.67 14.38
CA ARG A 3 -20.57 20.27 13.13
C ARG A 3 -20.74 21.42 12.15
N SER A 4 -19.64 21.97 11.66
CA SER A 4 -19.63 22.98 10.59
C SER A 4 -18.82 22.44 9.43
N GLY A 5 -19.45 22.31 8.25
CA GLY A 5 -18.82 21.82 7.01
C GLY A 5 -19.37 20.49 6.49
N SER A 6 -19.06 20.16 5.23
CA SER A 6 -19.33 18.84 4.64
C SER A 6 -18.33 17.81 5.17
N LEU A 7 -18.77 16.56 5.39
CA LEU A 7 -17.90 15.44 5.80
C LEU A 7 -16.77 15.20 4.78
N TRP A 8 -17.02 15.53 3.52
CA TRP A 8 -16.11 15.35 2.40
C TRP A 8 -15.57 16.70 1.94
N GLU A 9 -14.25 16.81 1.81
CA GLU A 9 -13.60 18.04 1.36
C GLU A 9 -13.62 18.20 -0.17
N ARG A 10 -13.60 17.10 -0.93
CA ARG A 10 -13.53 17.08 -2.41
C ARG A 10 -14.28 15.88 -3.01
N ARG A 11 -14.50 15.90 -4.33
CA ARG A 11 -14.99 14.74 -5.10
C ARG A 11 -13.94 13.62 -5.11
N PHE A 12 -14.38 12.36 -5.22
CA PHE A 12 -13.47 11.23 -5.35
C PHE A 12 -12.63 11.35 -6.62
N HIS A 13 -11.37 10.90 -6.54
CA HIS A 13 -10.50 10.75 -7.70
C HIS A 13 -10.60 9.33 -8.22
N SER A 14 -10.76 9.16 -9.53
CA SER A 14 -10.84 7.87 -10.20
C SER A 14 -9.94 7.91 -11.43
N THR A 15 -8.91 7.07 -11.43
CA THR A 15 -7.93 6.97 -12.51
C THR A 15 -7.80 5.50 -12.89
N HIS A 16 -7.66 5.24 -14.18
CA HIS A 16 -7.51 3.88 -14.67
C HIS A 16 -6.13 3.33 -14.32
N VAL A 17 -6.08 2.07 -13.88
CA VAL A 17 -4.82 1.35 -13.67
C VAL A 17 -4.47 0.67 -14.98
N GLU A 18 -3.44 1.18 -15.65
CA GLU A 18 -3.11 0.83 -17.04
C GLU A 18 -2.09 -0.32 -17.17
N SER A 19 -1.49 -0.78 -16.06
CA SER A 19 -0.54 -1.89 -16.05
C SER A 19 -0.40 -2.54 -14.68
N GLU A 20 0.12 -3.76 -14.63
CA GLU A 20 0.49 -4.44 -13.38
C GLU A 20 1.52 -3.65 -12.58
N ALA A 21 2.50 -3.03 -13.25
CA ALA A 21 3.49 -2.18 -12.57
C ALA A 21 2.83 -0.98 -11.89
N HIS A 22 1.83 -0.37 -12.52
CA HIS A 22 1.04 0.70 -11.92
C HIS A 22 0.20 0.17 -10.74
N LEU A 23 -0.36 -1.04 -10.85
CA LEU A 23 -1.10 -1.68 -9.77
C LEU A 23 -0.22 -1.96 -8.54
N HIS A 24 0.97 -2.54 -8.74
CA HIS A 24 1.94 -2.76 -7.66
C HIS A 24 2.35 -1.44 -6.97
N SER A 25 2.65 -0.41 -7.77
CA SER A 25 2.94 0.92 -7.23
C SER A 25 1.79 1.49 -6.41
N SER A 26 0.54 1.25 -6.83
CA SER A 26 -0.67 1.67 -6.11
C SER A 26 -0.83 0.96 -4.78
N PHE A 27 -0.57 -0.35 -4.72
CA PHE A 27 -0.57 -1.10 -3.45
C PHE A 27 0.47 -0.54 -2.49
N HIS A 28 1.70 -0.33 -2.94
CA HIS A 28 2.75 0.24 -2.09
C HIS A 28 2.48 1.69 -1.69
N TYR A 29 1.85 2.49 -2.55
CA TYR A 29 1.38 3.83 -2.22
C TYR A 29 0.40 3.78 -1.05
N LEU A 30 -0.63 2.92 -1.13
CA LEU A 30 -1.66 2.80 -0.11
C LEU A 30 -1.06 2.33 1.22
N ASP A 31 -0.21 1.29 1.17
CA ASP A 31 0.45 0.74 2.35
C ASP A 31 1.36 1.75 3.06
N HIS A 32 2.06 2.61 2.32
CA HIS A 32 2.98 3.59 2.90
C HIS A 32 2.39 4.97 3.09
N ASN A 33 1.16 5.25 2.65
CA ASN A 33 0.51 6.54 2.89
C ASN A 33 0.49 6.90 4.39
N PRO A 34 0.14 5.99 5.32
CA PRO A 34 0.21 6.27 6.76
C PRO A 34 1.62 6.66 7.24
N VAL A 35 2.67 6.04 6.68
CA VAL A 35 4.06 6.39 7.00
C VAL A 35 4.40 7.79 6.47
N ARG A 36 4.01 8.07 5.23
CA ARG A 36 4.25 9.37 4.56
C ARG A 36 3.48 10.50 5.24
N ALA A 37 2.27 10.22 5.72
CA ALA A 37 1.45 11.11 6.51
C ALA A 37 1.89 11.22 7.98
N ARG A 38 2.96 10.52 8.38
CA ARG A 38 3.53 10.50 9.74
C ARG A 38 2.55 9.98 10.80
N ILE A 39 1.62 9.11 10.42
CA ILE A 39 0.69 8.44 11.32
C ILE A 39 1.39 7.27 12.03
N CYS A 40 2.30 6.58 11.35
CA CYS A 40 3.13 5.50 11.92
C CYS A 40 4.56 5.55 11.36
N THR A 41 5.48 4.80 11.95
CA THR A 41 6.87 4.73 11.48
C THR A 41 7.11 3.58 10.51
N ARG A 42 6.25 2.55 10.55
CA ARG A 42 6.29 1.39 9.66
C ARG A 42 4.90 1.04 9.14
N ALA A 43 4.82 0.58 7.89
CA ALA A 43 3.56 0.25 7.24
C ALA A 43 2.77 -0.85 7.97
N ASP A 44 3.46 -1.82 8.58
CA ASP A 44 2.85 -2.92 9.35
C ASP A 44 2.17 -2.49 10.65
N GLN A 45 2.50 -1.31 11.17
CA GLN A 45 1.84 -0.75 12.35
C GLN A 45 0.46 -0.17 12.04
N TYR A 46 0.15 0.12 10.77
CA TYR A 46 -1.14 0.66 10.40
C TYR A 46 -2.13 -0.46 10.11
N GLU A 47 -3.17 -0.58 10.94
CA GLU A 47 -4.10 -1.71 10.87
C GLU A 47 -5.07 -1.68 9.70
N TRP A 48 -5.31 -0.49 9.14
CA TRP A 48 -6.29 -0.27 8.08
C TRP A 48 -5.63 -0.34 6.69
N SER A 49 -4.78 -1.34 6.50
CA SER A 49 -4.10 -1.64 5.23
C SER A 49 -3.95 -3.15 5.06
N SER A 50 -3.95 -3.58 3.79
CA SER A 50 -3.63 -4.97 3.40
C SER A 50 -2.16 -5.34 3.52
N HIS A 51 -1.29 -4.40 3.90
CA HIS A 51 0.16 -4.59 3.96
C HIS A 51 0.55 -5.86 4.71
N ARG A 52 -0.06 -6.13 5.87
CA ARG A 52 0.29 -7.32 6.67
C ARG A 52 -0.12 -8.63 6.03
N VAL A 53 -1.18 -8.65 5.24
CA VAL A 53 -1.59 -9.82 4.47
C VAL A 53 -0.57 -10.07 3.36
N HIS A 54 -0.25 -9.05 2.55
CA HIS A 54 0.66 -9.21 1.42
C HIS A 54 2.12 -9.46 1.84
N ALA A 55 2.61 -8.74 2.85
CA ALA A 55 4.00 -8.80 3.27
C ALA A 55 4.31 -9.91 4.28
N PHE A 56 3.37 -10.25 5.19
CA PHE A 56 3.62 -11.19 6.28
C PHE A 56 2.72 -12.43 6.24
N GLY A 57 1.68 -12.44 5.39
CA GLY A 57 0.74 -13.55 5.32
C GLY A 57 -0.21 -13.60 6.50
N GLN A 58 -0.53 -12.44 7.10
CA GLN A 58 -1.55 -12.38 8.13
C GLN A 58 -2.91 -12.79 7.55
N ASP A 59 -3.63 -13.68 8.24
CA ASP A 59 -4.97 -14.06 7.85
C ASP A 59 -5.94 -12.88 7.97
N SER A 60 -6.81 -12.74 6.96
CA SER A 60 -7.88 -11.74 6.95
C SER A 60 -9.07 -12.26 6.17
N SER A 61 -10.24 -12.25 6.79
CA SER A 61 -11.50 -12.57 6.11
C SER A 61 -11.99 -11.46 5.17
N LEU A 62 -11.35 -10.29 5.22
CA LEU A 62 -11.74 -9.10 4.45
C LEU A 62 -10.95 -8.96 3.15
N ILE A 63 -9.84 -9.68 2.99
CA ILE A 63 -8.89 -9.48 1.90
C ILE A 63 -8.92 -10.68 0.97
N HIS A 64 -9.29 -10.42 -0.28
CA HIS A 64 -9.10 -11.35 -1.38
C HIS A 64 -7.81 -10.97 -2.12
N LEU A 65 -6.91 -11.93 -2.28
CA LEU A 65 -5.64 -11.70 -2.97
C LEU A 65 -5.91 -11.52 -4.47
N HIS A 66 -5.42 -10.42 -5.03
CA HIS A 66 -5.52 -10.16 -6.46
C HIS A 66 -4.48 -10.98 -7.25
N ASP A 67 -4.79 -11.34 -8.50
CA ASP A 67 -3.91 -12.12 -9.38
C ASP A 67 -2.50 -11.53 -9.49
N CYS A 68 -2.35 -10.22 -9.72
CA CYS A 68 -1.03 -9.56 -9.69
C CYS A 68 -0.18 -9.84 -8.44
N TYR A 69 -0.78 -10.05 -7.26
CA TYR A 69 -0.03 -10.49 -6.07
C TYR A 69 0.31 -11.98 -6.16
N LEU A 70 -0.65 -12.81 -6.58
CA LEU A 70 -0.47 -14.25 -6.75
C LEU A 70 0.59 -14.59 -7.81
N ASP A 71 0.71 -13.76 -8.84
CA ASP A 71 1.66 -13.90 -9.95
C ASP A 71 3.08 -13.45 -9.58
N LEU A 72 3.26 -12.80 -8.41
CA LEU A 72 4.60 -12.44 -7.94
C LEU A 72 5.52 -13.66 -7.84
N ALA A 73 4.99 -14.81 -7.41
CA ALA A 73 5.71 -16.08 -7.34
C ALA A 73 4.77 -17.25 -7.09
N SER A 74 5.22 -18.46 -7.43
CA SER A 74 4.45 -19.68 -7.26
C SER A 74 4.17 -20.02 -5.79
N THR A 75 5.10 -19.73 -4.89
CA THR A 75 4.96 -20.05 -3.45
C THR A 75 4.57 -18.83 -2.61
N ALA A 76 3.80 -19.05 -1.54
CA ALA A 76 3.40 -17.97 -0.64
C ALA A 76 4.59 -17.30 0.07
N GLU A 77 5.66 -18.05 0.32
CA GLU A 77 6.90 -17.51 0.89
C GLU A 77 7.60 -16.57 -0.09
N GLU A 78 7.81 -17.00 -1.33
CA GLU A 78 8.45 -16.17 -2.36
C GLU A 78 7.61 -14.92 -2.68
N ARG A 79 6.27 -15.02 -2.69
CA ARG A 79 5.40 -13.85 -2.87
C ARG A 79 5.62 -12.82 -1.79
N ARG A 80 5.63 -13.24 -0.52
CA ARG A 80 5.89 -12.36 0.63
C ARG A 80 7.27 -11.71 0.53
N ASN A 81 8.30 -12.49 0.21
CA ASN A 81 9.66 -11.98 0.05
C ASN A 81 9.75 -10.94 -1.07
N ARG A 82 9.19 -11.23 -2.25
CA ARG A 82 9.16 -10.29 -3.38
C ARG A 82 8.36 -9.03 -3.05
N TYR A 83 7.20 -9.17 -2.42
CA TYR A 83 6.38 -8.03 -2.00
C TYR A 83 7.11 -7.15 -1.00
N GLN A 84 7.78 -7.74 0.00
CA GLN A 84 8.60 -7.00 0.96
C GLN A 84 9.75 -6.25 0.25
N THR A 85 10.44 -6.90 -0.69
CA THR A 85 11.50 -6.25 -1.46
C THR A 85 10.98 -5.06 -2.27
N GLN A 86 9.90 -5.24 -3.04
CA GLN A 86 9.28 -4.18 -3.83
C GLN A 86 8.77 -3.04 -2.94
N SER A 87 8.18 -3.38 -1.78
CA SER A 87 7.71 -2.43 -0.77
C SER A 87 8.85 -1.56 -0.21
N GLN A 88 10.00 -2.17 0.11
CA GLN A 88 11.16 -1.41 0.59
C GLN A 88 11.76 -0.52 -0.51
N GLN A 89 11.87 -1.04 -1.74
CA GLN A 89 12.34 -0.27 -2.89
C GLN A 89 11.45 0.95 -3.15
N TYR A 90 10.13 0.78 -3.07
CA TYR A 90 9.16 1.87 -3.21
C TYR A 90 9.39 2.97 -2.15
N LEU A 91 9.50 2.57 -0.87
CA LEU A 91 9.68 3.53 0.23
C LEU A 91 11.01 4.29 0.11
N GLU A 92 12.08 3.60 -0.28
CA GLU A 92 13.39 4.20 -0.49
C GLU A 92 13.38 5.19 -1.67
N ALA A 93 12.79 4.80 -2.80
CA ALA A 93 12.63 5.70 -3.95
C ALA A 93 11.84 6.97 -3.57
N TRP A 94 10.77 6.82 -2.79
CA TRP A 94 10.01 7.97 -2.27
C TRP A 94 10.85 8.87 -1.36
N ARG A 95 11.64 8.31 -0.45
CA ARG A 95 12.53 9.08 0.45
C ARG A 95 13.55 9.88 -0.35
N GLN A 96 14.13 9.28 -1.38
CA GLN A 96 15.09 9.96 -2.26
C GLN A 96 14.44 11.11 -3.03
N LEU A 97 13.22 10.91 -3.54
CA LEU A 97 12.47 11.97 -4.23
C LEU A 97 12.20 13.17 -3.32
N VAL A 98 11.82 12.93 -2.05
CA VAL A 98 11.57 14.01 -1.07
C VAL A 98 12.87 14.68 -0.62
N ALA A 99 13.98 13.96 -0.53
CA ALA A 99 15.28 14.53 -0.18
C ALA A 99 15.85 15.44 -1.28
N ASN A 100 15.48 15.20 -2.54
CA ASN A 100 15.94 15.92 -3.72
C ASN A 100 14.97 17.01 -4.21
N SER A 101 13.84 17.21 -3.52
CA SER A 101 12.82 18.23 -3.82
C SER A 101 12.94 19.43 -2.89
#